data_AF-A0A328NH53-F1
#
_entry.id   AF-A0A328NH53-F1
#
_cell.length_a   1.000
_cell.length_b   1.000
_cell.length_c   1.000
_cell.angle_alpha   90.00
_cell.angle_beta   90.00
_cell.angle_gamma   90.00
#
_symmetry.space_group_name_H-M   'P 1'
#
loop_
_entity.id
_entity.type
_entity.pdbx_description
1 polymer ?
#
loop_
_entity_poly.entity_id
_entity_poly.type
_entity_poly.pdbx_seq_one_letter_code
_entity_poly.pdbx_strand_id
1 'polypeptide(L)'
;MKRIEKLKWRIAELINKIPGQCWSDIADWPLGYKANPWSPQRSGCREDLARVGSCYCGKLRTPESNLPVHVGTELCPTCWVEPGKTHELSCEQVTPEQFVAFIAAKQAIR
;
A
#
# COMPACT_ATOMS: atom_id res chain seq x y z
N MET A 1 -9.57 -4.38 18.08
CA MET A 1 -8.19 -3.86 18.16
C MET A 1 -7.89 -3.39 19.58
N LYS A 2 -6.85 -3.93 20.23
CA LYS A 2 -6.45 -3.54 21.60
C LYS A 2 -5.86 -2.11 21.61
N ARG A 3 -5.88 -1.40 22.76
CA ARG A 3 -5.31 -0.03 22.87
C ARG A 3 -3.86 0.06 22.40
N ILE A 4 -3.05 -0.95 22.76
CA ILE A 4 -1.62 -1.02 22.38
C ILE A 4 -1.47 -1.17 20.87
N GLU A 5 -2.30 -2.00 20.24
CA GLU A 5 -2.27 -2.23 18.80
C GLU A 5 -2.65 -0.95 18.02
N LYS A 6 -3.68 -0.22 18.48
CA LYS A 6 -4.02 1.12 17.95
C LYS A 6 -2.85 2.09 18.07
N LEU A 7 -2.12 2.07 19.19
CA LEU A 7 -0.93 2.92 19.37
C LEU A 7 0.19 2.54 18.40
N LYS A 8 0.45 1.24 18.18
CA LYS A 8 1.44 0.78 17.20
C LYS A 8 1.08 1.25 15.78
N TRP A 9 -0.18 1.16 15.37
CA TRP A 9 -0.62 1.67 14.07
C TRP A 9 -0.43 3.18 13.91
N ARG A 10 -0.73 3.98 14.94
CA ARG A 10 -0.45 5.43 14.91
C ARG A 10 1.04 5.73 14.76
N ILE A 11 1.90 4.97 15.45
CA ILE A 11 3.35 5.12 15.32
C ILE A 11 3.82 4.72 13.91
N ALA A 12 3.28 3.63 13.37
CA ALA A 12 3.54 3.19 12.00
C ALA A 12 3.16 4.26 10.97
N GLU A 13 2.00 4.92 11.11
CA GLU A 13 1.58 6.03 10.25
C GLU A 13 2.55 7.23 10.33
N LEU A 14 3.05 7.57 11.51
CA LEU A 14 4.03 8.65 11.68
C LEU A 14 5.37 8.30 11.00
N ILE A 15 5.86 7.07 11.18
CA ILE A 15 7.09 6.61 10.55
C ILE A 15 6.92 6.51 9.03
N ASN A 16 5.73 6.17 8.54
CA ASN A 16 5.44 6.11 7.11
C ASN A 16 5.66 7.47 6.42
N LYS A 17 5.47 8.59 7.12
CA LYS A 17 5.74 9.94 6.58
C LYS A 17 7.23 10.22 6.37
N ILE A 18 8.12 9.46 6.99
CA ILE A 18 9.57 9.62 6.82
C ILE A 18 9.97 9.10 5.43
N PRO A 19 10.62 9.93 4.58
CA PRO A 19 11.11 9.50 3.29
C PRO A 19 12.10 8.33 3.41
N GLY A 20 12.10 7.43 2.43
CA GLY A 20 13.03 6.31 2.40
C GLY A 20 12.64 5.12 3.29
N GLN A 21 11.44 5.10 3.88
CA GLN A 21 10.94 3.93 4.62
C GLN A 21 10.00 3.05 3.77
N CYS A 22 10.03 1.73 3.97
CA CYS A 22 9.15 0.73 3.36
C CYS A 22 7.85 0.60 4.16
N TRP A 23 6.70 0.82 3.53
CA TRP A 23 5.40 0.74 4.22
C TRP A 23 5.03 -0.68 4.64
N SER A 24 5.22 -1.69 3.78
CA SER A 24 4.90 -3.09 4.12
C SER A 24 5.61 -3.54 5.39
N ASP A 25 6.93 -3.35 5.46
CA ASP A 25 7.72 -3.70 6.65
C ASP A 25 7.32 -2.91 7.90
N ILE A 26 6.90 -1.65 7.75
CA ILE A 26 6.37 -0.84 8.86
C ILE A 26 5.05 -1.44 9.35
N ALA A 27 4.17 -1.84 8.44
CA ALA A 27 2.86 -2.42 8.73
C ALA A 27 2.95 -3.84 9.34
N ASP A 28 4.05 -4.55 9.10
CA ASP A 28 4.32 -5.85 9.73
C ASP A 28 4.63 -5.76 11.23
N TRP A 29 5.15 -4.61 11.70
CA TRP A 29 5.43 -4.38 13.12
C TRP A 29 4.20 -4.34 14.04
N PRO A 30 3.12 -3.59 13.75
CA PRO A 30 1.91 -3.63 14.56
C PRO A 30 1.26 -5.02 14.57
N LEU A 31 1.42 -5.79 13.49
CA LEU A 31 0.94 -7.17 13.35
C LEU A 31 1.79 -8.20 14.12
N GLY A 32 2.98 -7.82 14.59
CA GLY A 32 3.87 -8.69 15.35
C GLY A 32 4.78 -9.59 14.50
N TYR A 33 4.79 -9.41 13.17
CA TYR A 33 5.71 -10.10 12.28
C TYR A 33 7.13 -9.51 12.32
N LYS A 34 7.28 -8.32 12.90
CA LYS A 34 8.56 -7.64 13.07
C LYS A 34 8.73 -7.05 14.48
N ALA A 35 9.95 -6.99 14.96
CA ALA A 35 10.28 -6.43 16.28
C ALA A 35 10.45 -4.90 16.30
N ASN A 36 10.90 -4.30 15.20
CA ASN A 36 11.24 -2.88 15.08
C ASN A 36 10.45 -2.22 13.94
N PRO A 37 9.85 -1.04 14.14
CA PRO A 37 9.17 -0.33 13.07
C PRO A 37 10.12 0.32 12.05
N TRP A 38 11.40 0.55 12.39
CA TRP A 38 12.35 1.16 11.47
C TRP A 38 12.67 0.23 10.30
N SER A 39 12.36 0.68 9.09
CA SER A 39 12.31 -0.17 7.90
C SER A 39 12.74 0.63 6.67
N PRO A 40 14.04 0.83 6.44
CA PRO A 40 14.52 1.52 5.24
C PRO A 40 14.10 0.75 3.98
N GLN A 41 13.82 1.49 2.91
CA GLN A 41 13.63 0.93 1.58
C GLN A 41 14.89 0.17 1.17
N ARG A 42 14.71 -1.06 0.68
CA ARG A 42 15.81 -1.95 0.29
C ARG A 42 15.92 -2.03 -1.24
N SER A 43 16.89 -2.81 -1.72
CA SER A 43 17.11 -3.01 -3.17
C SER A 43 15.83 -3.48 -3.88
N GLY A 44 15.09 -4.42 -3.29
CA GLY A 44 13.82 -4.92 -3.84
C GLY A 44 12.79 -3.82 -4.13
N CYS A 45 12.70 -2.77 -3.30
CA CYS A 45 11.79 -1.65 -3.58
C CYS A 45 12.20 -0.86 -4.84
N ARG A 46 13.51 -0.76 -5.10
CA ARG A 46 14.07 -0.05 -6.26
C ARG A 46 14.04 -0.93 -7.52
N GLU A 47 14.29 -2.23 -7.36
CA GLU A 47 14.19 -3.23 -8.42
C GLU A 47 12.75 -3.30 -8.95
N ASP A 48 11.75 -3.36 -8.07
CA ASP A 48 10.34 -3.32 -8.47
C ASP A 48 9.97 -1.99 -9.15
N LEU A 49 10.43 -0.87 -8.60
CA LEU A 49 10.25 0.45 -9.22
C LEU A 49 10.79 0.48 -10.66
N ALA A 50 11.99 -0.06 -10.88
CA ALA A 50 12.61 -0.12 -12.20
C ALA A 50 11.90 -1.10 -13.15
N ARG A 51 11.36 -2.20 -12.62
CA ARG A 51 10.73 -3.27 -13.41
C ARG A 51 9.30 -2.96 -13.83
N VAL A 52 8.48 -2.43 -12.91
CA VAL A 52 7.03 -2.25 -13.11
C VAL A 52 6.53 -0.83 -12.81
N GLY A 53 7.43 0.13 -12.55
CA GLY A 53 7.07 1.53 -12.30
C GLY A 53 6.59 1.82 -10.88
N SER A 54 6.48 0.81 -10.01
CA SER A 54 6.17 0.97 -8.59
C SER A 54 6.73 -0.16 -7.73
N CYS A 55 7.03 0.09 -6.47
CA CYS A 55 7.33 -0.98 -5.52
C CYS A 55 6.06 -1.72 -5.08
N TYR A 56 6.22 -2.93 -4.52
CA TYR A 56 5.11 -3.74 -4.02
C TYR A 56 4.09 -2.98 -3.14
N CYS A 57 4.57 -2.09 -2.26
CA CYS A 57 3.70 -1.30 -1.37
C CYS A 57 3.20 0.01 -1.99
N GLY A 58 3.53 0.31 -3.25
CA GLY A 58 3.15 1.52 -3.98
C GLY A 58 3.81 2.82 -3.50
N LYS A 59 4.63 2.77 -2.44
CA LYS A 59 5.24 3.98 -1.85
C LYS A 59 6.34 4.59 -2.71
N LEU A 60 7.11 3.76 -3.41
CA LEU A 60 7.97 4.22 -4.51
C LEU A 60 7.21 3.99 -5.80
N ARG A 61 7.08 5.04 -6.61
CA ARG A 61 6.41 4.99 -7.91
C ARG A 61 6.98 6.07 -8.83
N THR A 62 7.04 5.81 -10.13
CA THR A 62 7.49 6.82 -11.11
C THR A 62 6.39 7.87 -11.31
N PRO A 63 6.72 9.14 -11.62
CA PRO A 63 5.70 10.16 -11.87
C PRO A 63 4.73 9.79 -13.01
N GLU A 64 5.23 9.11 -14.03
CA GLU A 64 4.44 8.62 -15.18
C GLU A 64 3.44 7.51 -14.79
N SER A 65 3.67 6.80 -13.67
CA SER A 65 2.69 5.88 -13.09
C SER A 65 1.49 6.58 -12.44
N ASN A 66 1.50 7.91 -12.32
CA ASN A 66 0.32 8.70 -11.95
C ASN A 66 -0.60 8.99 -13.14
N LEU A 67 -0.20 8.66 -14.37
CA LEU A 67 -1.19 8.56 -15.44
C LEU A 67 -2.17 7.46 -15.05
N PRO A 68 -3.50 7.64 -15.26
CA PRO A 68 -4.42 6.54 -15.10
C PRO A 68 -3.89 5.42 -15.99
N VAL A 69 -3.36 4.38 -15.34
CA VAL A 69 -2.93 3.18 -16.03
C VAL A 69 -4.20 2.73 -16.74
N HIS A 70 -4.21 2.79 -18.08
CA HIS A 70 -5.12 1.94 -18.84
C HIS A 70 -4.69 0.53 -18.51
N VAL A 71 -5.29 0.02 -17.44
CA VAL A 71 -5.10 -1.33 -16.97
C VAL A 71 -5.66 -2.22 -18.07
N GLY A 72 -4.77 -2.73 -18.91
CA GLY A 72 -4.97 -4.06 -19.43
C GLY A 72 -5.06 -5.00 -18.22
N THR A 73 -6.21 -5.67 -18.08
CA THR A 73 -6.50 -6.86 -17.25
C THR A 73 -6.11 -6.93 -15.75
N GLU A 74 -5.29 -6.05 -15.17
CA GLU A 74 -4.78 -6.19 -13.79
C GLU A 74 -4.94 -4.94 -12.89
N LEU A 75 -5.82 -5.04 -11.89
CA LEU A 75 -6.18 -4.00 -10.91
C LEU A 75 -5.04 -3.05 -10.50
N CYS A 76 -5.29 -1.74 -10.56
CA CYS A 76 -4.43 -0.68 -10.02
C CYS A 76 -4.08 -0.97 -8.54
N PRO A 77 -2.82 -1.16 -8.14
CA PRO A 77 -2.47 -1.53 -6.75
C PRO A 77 -2.66 -0.40 -5.74
N THR A 78 -2.93 0.83 -6.18
CA THR A 78 -3.17 2.00 -5.30
C THR A 78 -4.66 2.31 -5.14
N CYS A 79 -5.44 2.08 -6.19
CA CYS A 79 -6.85 2.48 -6.30
C CYS A 79 -7.81 1.30 -6.50
N TRP A 80 -7.27 0.11 -6.74
CA TRP A 80 -7.94 -1.18 -6.87
C TRP A 80 -9.15 -1.15 -7.81
N VAL A 81 -9.07 -0.33 -8.86
CA VAL A 81 -10.10 -0.14 -9.88
C VAL A 81 -10.05 -1.28 -10.88
N GLU A 82 -11.21 -1.88 -11.14
CA GLU A 82 -11.36 -2.94 -12.14
C GLU A 82 -10.93 -2.45 -13.53
N PRO A 83 -10.29 -3.31 -14.34
CA PRO A 83 -9.97 -2.99 -15.73
C PRO A 83 -11.23 -2.48 -16.46
N GLY A 84 -11.17 -1.25 -16.99
CA GLY A 84 -12.26 -0.67 -17.79
C GLY A 84 -13.30 0.16 -17.03
N LYS A 85 -13.19 0.36 -15.71
CA LYS A 85 -14.01 1.35 -14.99
C LYS A 85 -13.21 2.62 -14.73
N THR A 86 -13.73 3.76 -15.18
CA THR A 86 -13.23 5.09 -14.77
C THR A 86 -13.98 5.54 -13.53
N HIS A 87 -13.26 5.90 -12.46
CA HIS A 87 -13.84 6.67 -11.35
C HIS A 87 -13.23 8.07 -11.32
N GLU A 88 -14.04 9.06 -10.97
CA GLU A 88 -13.66 10.46 -10.74
C GLU A 88 -12.80 10.68 -9.47
N LEU A 89 -12.59 9.65 -8.65
CA LEU A 89 -11.89 9.75 -7.36
C LEU A 89 -10.40 9.45 -7.51
N SER A 90 -9.56 10.32 -6.95
CA SER A 90 -8.11 10.17 -6.99
C SER A 90 -7.64 9.10 -6.01
N CYS A 91 -6.53 8.42 -6.34
CA CYS A 91 -5.90 7.37 -5.51
C CYS A 91 -5.58 7.80 -4.07
N GLU A 92 -5.60 9.10 -3.76
CA GLU A 92 -5.30 9.66 -2.44
C GLU A 92 -6.49 9.60 -1.45
N GLN A 93 -7.67 9.18 -1.93
CA GLN A 93 -8.92 9.30 -1.17
C GLN A 93 -9.44 7.97 -0.59
N VAL A 94 -8.73 6.85 -0.80
CA VAL A 94 -9.15 5.53 -0.29
C VAL A 94 -8.88 5.43 1.21
N THR A 95 -9.92 5.15 2.00
CA THR A 95 -9.78 5.02 3.45
C THR A 95 -9.38 3.60 3.89
N PRO A 96 -8.75 3.42 5.07
CA PRO A 96 -8.41 2.10 5.59
C PRO A 96 -9.60 1.15 5.76
N GLU A 97 -10.79 1.66 6.03
CA GLU A 97 -12.03 0.87 6.17
C GLU A 97 -12.46 0.24 4.84
N GLN A 98 -12.30 1.00 3.74
CA GLN A 98 -12.60 0.52 2.39
C GLN A 98 -11.62 -0.60 1.98
N PHE A 99 -10.36 -0.53 2.41
CA PHE A 99 -9.36 -1.57 2.20
C PHE A 99 -9.74 -2.89 2.93
N VAL A 100 -10.11 -2.80 4.22
CA VAL A 100 -10.48 -3.99 5.02
C VAL A 100 -11.73 -4.68 4.46
N ALA A 101 -12.74 -3.92 4.05
CA ALA A 101 -13.98 -4.47 3.48
C ALA A 101 -13.73 -5.27 2.20
N PHE A 102 -12.82 -4.82 1.34
CA PHE A 102 -12.48 -5.51 0.09
C PHE A 102 -11.72 -6.82 0.32
N ILE A 103 -10.73 -6.84 1.22
CA ILE A 103 -9.99 -8.06 1.57
C ILE A 103 -10.95 -9.13 2.11
N ALA A 104 -11.90 -8.73 2.97
CA ALA A 104 -12.94 -9.62 3.48
C ALA A 104 -13.83 -10.18 2.35
N ALA A 105 -14.25 -9.34 1.39
CA ALA A 105 -15.06 -9.76 0.25
C ALA A 105 -14.34 -10.75 -0.68
N LYS A 106 -13.04 -10.56 -0.95
CA LYS A 106 -12.24 -11.49 -1.77
C LYS A 106 -11.99 -12.83 -1.08
N GLN A 107 -11.84 -12.84 0.25
CA GLN A 107 -11.70 -14.08 1.02
C GLN A 107 -13.00 -14.90 1.06
N ALA A 108 -14.16 -14.25 0.93
CA ALA A 108 -15.47 -14.90 0.88
C ALA A 108 -15.80 -15.55 -0.49
N ILE A 109 -15.01 -15.27 -1.53
CA ILE A 109 -15.18 -15.83 -2.89
C ILE A 109 -14.24 -17.05 -3.12
N ARG A 110 -13.47 -17.46 -2.11
CA ARG A 110 -12.73 -18.73 -2.09
C ARG A 110 -13.46 -19.77 -1.27
#